data_AF-A0A969EM35-F1
#
_entry.id   AF-A0A969EM35-F1
#
_cell.length_a   1.000
_cell.length_b   1.000
_cell.length_c   1.000
_cell.angle_alpha   90.00
_cell.angle_beta   90.00
_cell.angle_gamma   90.00
#
_symmetry.space_group_name_H-M   'P 1'
#
loop_
_entity.id
_entity.type
_entity.pdbx_description
1 polymer ?
#
loop_
_entity_poly.entity_id
_entity_poly.type
_entity_poly.pdbx_seq_one_letter_code
_entity_poly.pdbx_strand_id
1 'polypeptide(L)'
;MTGKDAWFQARVVAYDTPEGVRIVWLVRNVTEQKQAEEEIRTLNALLEQRVQKRTNQLQTANEELEAFSYSVSHDLRAPLRAVDGYSTMLKEGYAYKLDAEGKRYLAQIQNASQRMGLLIDDLLELSRLSRKEPQRILFSLSDLAKDIVVNLQTQESDRQIEISIQPDLEVVGDPSLLRVALDNLLGNAWKFTNKQSQPKISFGSMARKASKLSFL
;
A
#
# COMPACT_ATOMS: atom_id res chain seq x y z
N MET A 1 -30.82 -50.86 21.83
CA MET A 1 -29.95 -50.25 22.85
C MET A 1 -28.75 -49.66 22.14
N THR A 2 -28.78 -48.37 21.83
CA THR A 2 -27.69 -47.66 21.15
C THR A 2 -26.79 -47.04 22.21
N GLY A 3 -25.71 -47.73 22.56
CA GLY A 3 -24.66 -47.15 23.40
C GLY A 3 -23.99 -46.01 22.64
N LYS A 4 -23.92 -44.82 23.23
CA LYS A 4 -23.10 -43.74 22.68
C LYS A 4 -21.63 -44.08 22.96
N ASP A 5 -20.79 -43.94 21.95
CA ASP A 5 -19.34 -44.05 22.11
C ASP A 5 -18.86 -43.02 23.15
N ALA A 6 -18.01 -43.47 24.08
CA ALA A 6 -17.48 -42.65 25.16
C ALA A 6 -15.98 -42.90 25.28
N TRP A 7 -15.23 -41.80 25.45
CA TRP A 7 -13.79 -41.83 25.64
C TRP A 7 -13.46 -41.77 27.12
N PHE A 8 -12.59 -42.69 27.55
CA PHE A 8 -12.07 -42.73 28.92
C PHE A 8 -10.55 -42.67 28.89
N GLN A 9 -9.98 -41.82 29.74
CA GLN A 9 -8.55 -41.82 30.02
C GLN A 9 -8.33 -42.58 31.32
N ALA A 10 -7.51 -43.62 31.25
CA ALA A 10 -7.08 -44.38 32.43
C ALA A 10 -5.62 -44.08 32.74
N ARG A 11 -5.31 -43.83 34.02
CA ARG A 11 -3.93 -43.83 34.53
C ARG A 11 -3.82 -44.91 35.60
N VAL A 12 -2.78 -45.72 35.49
CA VAL A 12 -2.46 -46.77 36.45
C VAL A 12 -1.22 -46.35 37.20
N VAL A 13 -1.29 -46.43 38.53
CA VAL A 13 -0.15 -46.17 39.41
C VAL A 13 0.03 -47.37 40.31
N ALA A 14 1.22 -47.96 40.28
CA ALA A 14 1.62 -49.00 41.22
C ALA A 14 2.55 -48.38 42.27
N TYR A 15 2.39 -48.79 43.52
CA TYR A 15 3.30 -48.42 44.61
C TYR A 15 3.45 -49.57 45.60
N ASP A 16 4.64 -49.65 46.21
CA ASP A 16 4.96 -50.67 47.20
C ASP A 16 4.35 -50.32 48.56
N THR A 17 3.79 -51.34 49.23
CA THR A 17 3.44 -51.28 50.65
C THR A 17 4.12 -52.43 51.40
N PRO A 18 4.21 -52.37 52.75
CA PRO A 18 4.77 -53.46 53.55
C PRO A 18 4.07 -54.82 53.36
N GLU A 19 2.89 -54.83 52.76
CA GLU A 19 2.05 -56.01 52.53
C GLU A 19 2.11 -56.50 51.06
N GLY A 20 2.82 -55.80 50.17
CA GLY A 20 2.95 -56.10 48.75
C GLY A 20 2.71 -54.90 47.82
N VAL A 21 2.71 -55.14 46.50
CA VAL A 21 2.45 -54.10 45.50
C VAL A 21 0.95 -53.78 45.45
N ARG A 22 0.58 -52.51 45.61
CA ARG A 22 -0.79 -52.04 45.37
C ARG A 22 -0.89 -51.32 44.03
N ILE A 23 -2.02 -51.49 43.35
CA ILE A 23 -2.32 -50.85 42.06
C ILE A 23 -3.57 -49.99 42.22
N VAL A 24 -3.48 -48.73 41.82
CA VAL A 24 -4.61 -47.79 41.76
C VAL A 24 -4.92 -47.46 40.31
N TRP A 25 -6.20 -47.57 39.96
CA TRP A 25 -6.75 -47.22 38.66
C TRP A 25 -7.54 -45.93 38.79
N LEU A 26 -7.13 -44.90 38.04
CA LEU A 26 -7.86 -43.65 37.91
C LEU A 26 -8.46 -43.60 36.52
N VAL A 27 -9.79 -43.60 36.42
CA VAL A 27 -10.51 -43.53 35.14
C VAL A 27 -11.30 -42.22 35.10
N ARG A 28 -11.05 -41.41 34.06
CA ARG A 28 -11.77 -40.17 33.81
C ARG A 28 -12.50 -40.26 32.49
N ASN A 29 -13.79 -39.91 32.46
CA ASN A 29 -14.50 -39.69 31.21
C ASN A 29 -13.98 -38.39 30.57
N VAL A 30 -13.47 -38.50 29.34
CA VAL A 30 -12.89 -37.41 28.54
C VAL A 30 -13.65 -37.21 27.22
N THR A 31 -14.87 -37.74 27.12
CA THR A 31 -15.69 -37.68 25.90
C THR A 31 -15.95 -36.24 25.47
N GLU A 32 -16.40 -35.38 26.39
CA GLU A 32 -16.67 -33.96 26.12
C GLU A 32 -15.41 -33.22 25.67
N GLN A 33 -14.27 -33.49 26.31
CA GLN A 33 -12.99 -32.89 25.93
C GLN A 33 -12.57 -33.32 24.52
N LYS A 34 -12.69 -34.62 24.20
CA LYS A 34 -12.35 -35.15 22.87
C LYS A 34 -13.25 -34.58 21.78
N GLN A 35 -14.54 -34.46 22.05
CA GLN A 35 -15.50 -33.85 21.11
C GLN A 35 -15.18 -32.36 20.88
N ALA A 36 -14.88 -31.60 21.94
CA ALA A 36 -14.48 -30.21 21.82
C ALA A 36 -13.16 -30.04 21.04
N GLU A 37 -12.17 -30.91 21.27
CA GLU A 37 -10.91 -30.93 20.52
C GLU A 37 -11.13 -31.17 19.02
N GLU A 38 -11.99 -32.14 18.67
CA GLU A 38 -12.35 -32.44 17.28
C GLU A 38 -13.15 -31.31 16.62
N GLU A 39 -14.09 -30.71 17.35
CA GLU A 39 -14.86 -29.56 16.87
C GLU A 39 -13.95 -28.36 16.59
N ILE A 40 -13.06 -28.01 17.51
CA ILE A 40 -12.06 -26.94 17.33
C ILE A 40 -11.18 -27.24 16.11
N ARG A 41 -10.70 -28.48 15.96
CA ARG A 41 -9.87 -28.88 14.82
C ARG A 41 -10.63 -28.72 13.50
N THR A 42 -11.89 -29.11 13.47
CA THR A 42 -12.75 -28.99 12.28
C THR A 42 -13.04 -27.53 11.95
N LEU A 43 -13.35 -26.71 12.96
CA LEU A 43 -13.56 -25.27 12.80
C LEU A 43 -12.31 -24.56 12.28
N ASN A 44 -11.13 -24.89 12.82
CA ASN A 44 -9.86 -24.32 12.36
C ASN A 44 -9.59 -24.67 10.88
N ALA A 45 -9.75 -25.94 10.49
CA ALA A 45 -9.58 -26.35 9.09
C ALA A 45 -10.55 -25.62 8.15
N LEU A 46 -11.81 -25.44 8.56
CA LEU A 46 -12.80 -24.70 7.78
C LEU A 46 -12.47 -23.19 7.69
N LEU A 47 -11.98 -22.61 8.78
CA LEU A 47 -11.52 -21.22 8.81
C LEU A 47 -10.34 -21.01 7.88
N GLU A 48 -9.32 -21.87 7.94
CA GLU A 48 -8.16 -21.84 7.04
C GLU A 48 -8.60 -21.92 5.58
N GLN A 49 -9.51 -22.85 5.25
CA GLN A 49 -10.05 -22.97 3.90
C GLN A 49 -10.79 -21.70 3.45
N ARG A 50 -11.59 -21.08 4.34
CA ARG A 50 -12.30 -19.82 4.05
C ARG A 50 -11.33 -18.67 3.85
N VAL A 51 -10.31 -18.55 4.70
CA VAL A 51 -9.25 -17.55 4.57
C VAL A 51 -8.57 -17.72 3.22
N GLN A 52 -8.10 -18.92 2.87
CA GLN A 52 -7.45 -19.17 1.60
C GLN A 52 -8.34 -18.80 0.40
N LYS A 53 -9.62 -19.19 0.44
CA LYS A 53 -10.58 -18.85 -0.61
C LYS A 53 -10.76 -17.35 -0.76
N ARG A 54 -10.90 -16.61 0.35
CA ARG A 54 -11.05 -15.15 0.34
C ARG A 54 -9.79 -14.46 -0.13
N THR A 55 -8.61 -14.92 0.30
CA THR A 55 -7.33 -14.41 -0.16
C THR A 55 -7.18 -14.57 -1.68
N ASN A 56 -7.50 -15.74 -2.22
CA ASN A 56 -7.46 -15.96 -3.67
C ASN A 56 -8.44 -15.05 -4.42
N GLN A 57 -9.67 -14.87 -3.90
CA GLN A 57 -10.65 -13.96 -4.52
C GLN A 57 -10.19 -12.51 -4.51
N LEU A 58 -9.59 -12.05 -3.41
CA LEU A 58 -9.02 -10.70 -3.32
C LEU A 58 -7.87 -10.52 -4.31
N GLN A 59 -7.00 -11.52 -4.42
CA GLN A 59 -5.89 -11.49 -5.37
C GLN A 59 -6.37 -11.38 -6.82
N THR A 60 -7.35 -12.21 -7.22
CA THR A 60 -7.93 -12.15 -8.57
C THR A 60 -8.62 -10.80 -8.84
N ALA A 61 -9.41 -10.30 -7.89
CA ALA A 61 -10.08 -9.00 -8.06
C ALA A 61 -9.08 -7.84 -8.17
N ASN A 62 -7.96 -7.91 -7.45
CA ASN A 62 -6.89 -6.93 -7.54
C ASN A 62 -6.21 -6.97 -8.92
N GLU A 63 -5.90 -8.16 -9.42
CA GLU A 63 -5.33 -8.36 -10.77
C GLU A 63 -6.26 -7.86 -11.88
N GLU A 64 -7.56 -8.10 -11.78
CA GLU A 64 -8.57 -7.59 -12.72
C GLU A 64 -8.66 -6.06 -12.70
N LEU A 65 -8.68 -5.46 -11.51
CA LEU A 65 -8.72 -3.99 -11.36
C LEU A 65 -7.47 -3.33 -11.95
N GLU A 66 -6.30 -3.94 -11.78
CA GLU A 66 -5.04 -3.48 -12.38
C GLU A 66 -5.06 -3.60 -13.91
N ALA A 67 -5.51 -4.74 -14.45
CA ALA A 67 -5.59 -4.95 -15.89
C ALA A 67 -6.54 -3.94 -16.54
N PHE A 68 -7.68 -3.68 -15.89
CA PHE A 68 -8.61 -2.64 -16.30
C PHE A 68 -7.97 -1.25 -16.27
N SER A 69 -7.31 -0.90 -15.16
CA SER A 69 -6.61 0.38 -15.00
C SER A 69 -5.52 0.57 -16.06
N TYR A 70 -4.80 -0.51 -16.40
CA TYR A 70 -3.79 -0.48 -17.45
C TYR A 70 -4.38 -0.22 -18.84
N SER A 71 -5.44 -0.96 -19.21
CA SER A 71 -6.10 -0.82 -20.51
C SER A 71 -6.68 0.59 -20.70
N VAL A 72 -7.46 1.08 -19.72
CA VAL A 72 -8.10 2.39 -19.80
C VAL A 72 -7.05 3.50 -19.89
N SER A 73 -6.00 3.45 -19.07
CA SER A 73 -4.93 4.43 -19.11
C SER A 73 -4.18 4.46 -20.44
N HIS A 74 -3.91 3.28 -21.02
CA HIS A 74 -3.30 3.19 -22.35
C HIS A 74 -4.20 3.82 -23.42
N ASP A 75 -5.50 3.48 -23.40
CA ASP A 75 -6.47 3.93 -24.40
C ASP A 75 -6.76 5.43 -24.30
N LEU A 76 -6.62 6.03 -23.12
CA LEU A 76 -6.73 7.48 -22.92
C LEU A 76 -5.47 8.25 -23.32
N ARG A 77 -4.29 7.61 -23.31
CA ARG A 77 -3.01 8.29 -23.60
C ARG A 77 -2.86 8.67 -25.06
N ALA A 78 -3.29 7.81 -25.98
CA ALA A 78 -3.22 8.07 -27.42
C ALA A 78 -4.01 9.32 -27.87
N PRO A 79 -5.32 9.45 -27.56
CA PRO A 79 -6.08 10.64 -27.95
C PRO A 79 -5.55 11.90 -27.25
N LEU A 80 -5.07 11.80 -26.02
CA LEU A 80 -4.54 12.95 -25.28
C LEU A 80 -3.24 13.49 -25.89
N ARG A 81 -2.33 12.61 -26.31
CA ARG A 81 -1.12 13.00 -27.05
C ARG A 81 -1.46 13.66 -28.39
N ALA A 82 -2.51 13.18 -29.07
CA ALA A 82 -2.96 13.81 -30.30
C ALA A 82 -3.47 15.24 -30.05
N VAL A 83 -4.28 15.46 -28.99
CA VAL A 83 -4.75 16.80 -28.62
C VAL A 83 -3.60 17.74 -28.27
N ASP A 84 -2.63 17.29 -27.46
CA ASP A 84 -1.44 18.09 -27.11
C ASP A 84 -0.57 18.39 -28.34
N GLY A 85 -0.37 17.40 -29.22
CA GLY A 85 0.36 17.54 -30.48
C GLY A 85 -0.27 18.54 -31.43
N TYR A 86 -1.58 18.43 -31.70
CA TYR A 86 -2.28 19.39 -32.55
C TYR A 86 -2.30 20.80 -31.95
N SER A 87 -2.46 20.92 -30.62
CA SER A 87 -2.40 22.21 -29.94
C SER A 87 -1.02 22.85 -30.05
N THR A 88 0.04 22.04 -29.98
CA THR A 88 1.43 22.50 -30.17
C THR A 88 1.68 22.94 -31.62
N MET A 89 1.24 22.15 -32.62
CA MET A 89 1.33 22.53 -34.03
C MET A 89 0.57 23.83 -34.33
N LEU A 90 -0.61 24.03 -33.75
CA LEU A 90 -1.36 25.27 -33.88
C LEU A 90 -0.63 26.46 -33.24
N LYS A 91 0.03 26.25 -32.09
CA LYS A 91 0.82 27.27 -31.42
C LYS A 91 2.02 27.70 -32.25
N GLU A 92 2.76 26.73 -32.79
CA GLU A 92 3.99 27.01 -33.53
C GLU A 92 3.71 27.54 -34.94
N GLY A 93 2.73 26.96 -35.64
CA GLY A 93 2.44 27.26 -37.04
C GLY A 93 1.41 28.37 -37.26
N TYR A 94 0.53 28.65 -36.29
CA TYR A 94 -0.63 29.52 -36.50
C TYR A 94 -0.90 30.52 -35.37
N ALA A 95 -0.05 30.62 -34.33
CA ALA A 95 -0.27 31.57 -33.24
C ALA A 95 -0.39 33.02 -33.72
N TYR A 96 0.30 33.40 -34.79
CA TYR A 96 0.20 34.76 -35.34
C TYR A 96 -1.17 35.08 -35.96
N LYS A 97 -1.96 34.06 -36.33
CA LYS A 97 -3.35 34.21 -36.82
C LYS A 97 -4.39 34.22 -35.72
N LEU A 98 -3.99 33.90 -34.48
CA LEU A 98 -4.86 33.90 -33.32
C LEU A 98 -4.74 35.24 -32.60
N ASP A 99 -5.89 35.78 -32.19
CA ASP A 99 -5.95 36.89 -31.25
C ASP A 99 -5.52 36.44 -29.84
N ALA A 100 -5.51 37.39 -28.90
CA ALA A 100 -5.09 37.09 -27.53
C ALA A 100 -5.97 36.03 -26.85
N GLU A 101 -7.26 36.00 -27.18
CA GLU A 101 -8.21 35.06 -26.61
C GLU A 101 -8.04 33.64 -27.19
N GLY A 102 -7.84 33.50 -28.50
CA GLY A 102 -7.52 32.23 -29.15
C GLY A 102 -6.21 31.62 -28.61
N LYS A 103 -5.18 32.44 -28.39
CA LYS A 103 -3.94 31.99 -27.74
C LYS A 103 -4.18 31.51 -26.30
N ARG A 104 -5.06 32.17 -25.55
CA ARG A 104 -5.43 31.77 -24.19
C ARG A 104 -6.14 30.41 -24.16
N TYR A 105 -7.11 30.19 -25.05
CA TYR A 105 -7.79 28.89 -25.16
C TYR A 105 -6.85 27.77 -25.54
N LEU A 106 -5.94 28.01 -26.48
CA LEU A 106 -4.92 27.04 -26.88
C LEU A 106 -4.03 26.64 -25.69
N ALA A 107 -3.55 27.62 -24.91
CA ALA A 107 -2.78 27.36 -23.70
C ALA A 107 -3.58 26.57 -22.66
N GLN A 108 -4.89 26.82 -22.54
CA GLN A 108 -5.75 26.09 -21.61
C GLN A 108 -5.94 24.63 -22.03
N ILE A 109 -6.10 24.35 -23.33
CA ILE A 109 -6.18 22.98 -23.88
C ILE A 109 -4.86 22.22 -23.64
N GLN A 110 -3.72 22.84 -23.91
CA GLN A 110 -2.40 22.23 -23.64
C GLN A 110 -2.24 21.89 -22.16
N ASN A 111 -2.52 22.85 -21.27
CA ASN A 111 -2.42 22.63 -19.82
C ASN A 111 -3.36 21.51 -19.33
N ALA A 112 -4.59 21.45 -19.86
CA ALA A 112 -5.54 20.40 -19.51
C ALA A 112 -5.06 19.02 -19.99
N SER A 113 -4.55 18.95 -21.22
CA SER A 113 -4.06 17.70 -21.81
C SER A 113 -2.84 17.16 -21.06
N GLN A 114 -1.88 18.04 -20.74
CA GLN A 114 -0.70 17.67 -19.95
C GLN A 114 -1.09 17.21 -18.53
N ARG A 115 -2.03 17.91 -17.89
CA ARG A 115 -2.52 17.54 -16.55
C ARG A 115 -3.20 16.16 -16.55
N MET A 116 -4.01 15.86 -17.56
CA MET A 116 -4.61 14.53 -17.71
C MET A 116 -3.55 13.45 -17.94
N GLY A 117 -2.46 13.76 -18.66
CA GLY A 117 -1.36 12.82 -18.89
C GLY A 117 -0.69 12.42 -17.59
N LEU A 118 -0.41 13.41 -16.73
CA LEU A 118 0.13 13.17 -15.39
C LEU A 118 -0.81 12.30 -14.55
N LEU A 119 -2.11 12.60 -14.51
CA LEU A 119 -3.07 11.80 -13.74
C LEU A 119 -3.15 10.33 -14.20
N ILE A 120 -3.04 10.09 -15.51
CA ILE A 120 -3.01 8.74 -16.08
C ILE A 120 -1.74 8.00 -15.67
N ASP A 121 -0.60 8.69 -15.70
CA ASP A 121 0.69 8.12 -15.31
C ASP A 121 0.71 7.79 -13.80
N ASP A 122 0.23 8.71 -12.96
CA ASP A 122 0.11 8.52 -11.50
C ASP A 122 -0.81 7.32 -11.17
N LEU A 123 -1.93 7.18 -11.88
CA LEU A 123 -2.86 6.05 -11.71
C LEU A 123 -2.21 4.71 -12.08
N LEU A 124 -1.44 4.68 -13.16
CA LEU A 124 -0.69 3.49 -13.58
C LEU A 124 0.40 3.10 -12.59
N GLU A 125 1.10 4.09 -12.03
CA GLU A 125 2.13 3.87 -11.04
C GLU A 125 1.52 3.26 -9.76
N LEU A 126 0.41 3.82 -9.28
CA LEU A 126 -0.33 3.29 -8.14
C LEU A 126 -0.80 1.84 -8.37
N SER A 127 -1.35 1.55 -9.57
CA SER A 127 -1.78 0.19 -9.93
C SER A 127 -0.61 -0.81 -9.94
N ARG A 128 0.61 -0.40 -10.30
CA ARG A 128 1.77 -1.31 -10.34
C ARG A 128 2.36 -1.62 -8.97
N LEU A 129 2.19 -0.72 -7.99
CA LEU A 129 2.72 -0.89 -6.64
C LEU A 129 2.06 -2.04 -5.86
N SER A 130 0.86 -2.46 -6.28
CA SER A 130 0.11 -3.57 -5.68
C SER A 130 0.70 -4.97 -5.94
N ARG A 131 1.68 -5.11 -6.85
CA ARG A 131 2.19 -6.42 -7.34
C ARG A 131 3.30 -7.08 -6.51
N LYS A 132 3.95 -6.36 -5.60
CA LYS A 132 5.05 -6.92 -4.80
C LYS A 132 4.65 -7.06 -3.35
N GLU A 133 4.92 -8.24 -2.81
CA GLU A 133 4.89 -8.44 -1.36
C GLU A 133 5.88 -7.44 -0.73
N PRO A 134 5.41 -6.51 0.13
CA PRO A 134 6.26 -5.43 0.62
C PRO A 134 7.44 -6.00 1.40
N GLN A 135 8.66 -5.69 0.96
CA GLN A 135 9.84 -6.07 1.71
C GLN A 135 10.04 -5.09 2.87
N ARG A 136 9.62 -5.49 4.07
CA ARG A 136 9.80 -4.65 5.26
C ARG A 136 11.22 -4.76 5.76
N ILE A 137 12.03 -3.75 5.46
CA ILE A 137 13.39 -3.60 6.00
C ILE A 137 13.52 -2.27 6.75
N LEU A 138 14.47 -2.20 7.67
CA LEU A 138 14.87 -0.94 8.30
C LEU A 138 15.77 -0.17 7.32
N PHE A 139 15.44 1.09 7.05
CA PHE A 139 16.26 1.95 6.20
C PHE A 139 16.06 3.44 6.54
N SER A 140 16.99 4.27 6.05
CA SER A 140 16.96 5.73 6.20
C SER A 140 15.97 6.37 5.22
N LEU A 141 14.87 6.87 5.74
CA LEU A 141 13.89 7.66 5.00
C LEU A 141 14.43 9.05 4.67
N SER A 142 15.31 9.59 5.52
CA SER A 142 16.01 10.86 5.26
C SER A 142 16.87 10.78 4.00
N ASP A 143 17.63 9.70 3.82
CA ASP A 143 18.49 9.56 2.64
C ASP A 143 17.66 9.34 1.37
N LEU A 144 16.58 8.57 1.48
CA LEU A 144 15.62 8.44 0.39
C LEU A 144 15.04 9.81 -0.04
N ALA A 145 14.63 10.66 0.91
CA ALA A 145 14.13 11.99 0.61
C ALA A 145 15.21 12.91 0.00
N LYS A 146 16.48 12.81 0.45
CA LYS A 146 17.60 13.57 -0.12
C LYS A 146 17.83 13.19 -1.59
N ASP A 147 17.85 11.91 -1.91
CA ASP A 147 18.04 11.44 -3.29
C ASP A 147 16.99 12.01 -4.24
N ILE A 148 15.72 12.01 -3.80
CA ILE A 148 14.59 12.54 -4.59
C ILE A 148 14.77 14.05 -4.83
N VAL A 149 15.12 14.79 -3.78
CA VAL A 149 15.37 16.24 -3.88
C VAL A 149 16.53 16.55 -4.82
N VAL A 150 17.64 15.79 -4.75
CA VAL A 150 18.80 15.97 -5.64
C VAL A 150 18.39 15.76 -7.11
N ASN A 151 17.57 14.75 -7.38
CA ASN A 151 17.03 14.51 -8.73
C ASN A 151 16.17 15.69 -9.22
N LEU A 152 15.29 16.22 -8.37
CA LEU A 152 14.44 17.37 -8.70
C LEU A 152 15.28 18.64 -8.96
N GLN A 153 16.30 18.90 -8.13
CA GLN A 153 17.24 20.01 -8.30
C GLN A 153 18.02 19.91 -9.61
N THR A 154 18.40 18.69 -10.02
CA THR A 154 19.15 18.46 -11.26
C THR A 154 18.28 18.72 -12.50
N GLN A 155 16.98 18.44 -12.43
CA GLN A 155 16.04 18.68 -13.54
C GLN A 155 15.67 20.16 -13.71
N GLU A 156 15.68 20.95 -12.63
CA GLU A 156 15.37 22.39 -12.62
C GLU A 156 16.47 23.20 -11.91
N SER A 157 17.68 23.21 -12.48
CA SER A 157 18.88 23.80 -11.86
C SER A 157 18.80 25.30 -11.56
N ASP A 158 17.94 26.04 -12.29
CA ASP A 158 17.79 27.49 -12.13
C ASP A 158 16.91 27.88 -10.93
N ARG A 159 16.35 26.90 -10.21
CA ARG A 159 15.33 27.12 -9.20
C ARG A 159 15.89 26.99 -7.78
N GLN A 160 15.94 28.12 -7.07
CA GLN A 160 16.40 28.14 -5.67
C GLN A 160 15.23 27.94 -4.71
N ILE A 161 15.19 26.77 -4.07
CA ILE A 161 14.21 26.39 -3.04
C ILE A 161 14.96 26.09 -1.76
N GLU A 162 14.50 26.63 -0.62
CA GLU A 162 15.04 26.26 0.69
C GLU A 162 14.49 24.89 1.08
N ILE A 163 15.37 23.90 1.25
CA ILE A 163 14.97 22.53 1.56
C ILE A 163 15.55 22.11 2.90
N SER A 164 14.69 21.63 3.79
CA SER A 164 15.08 21.12 5.10
C SER A 164 14.58 19.69 5.25
N ILE A 165 15.52 18.76 5.34
CA ILE A 165 15.24 17.34 5.58
C ILE A 165 15.72 17.02 6.99
N GLN A 166 14.81 16.53 7.84
CA GLN A 166 15.16 16.03 9.16
C GLN A 166 16.19 14.89 9.01
N PRO A 167 17.36 14.95 9.67
CA PRO A 167 18.35 13.87 9.62
C PRO A 167 17.88 12.64 10.39
N ASP A 168 18.50 11.50 10.09
CA ASP A 168 18.41 10.24 10.85
C ASP A 168 16.98 9.71 11.06
N LEU A 169 16.08 9.97 10.10
CA LEU A 169 14.73 9.44 10.12
C LEU A 169 14.74 8.02 9.54
N GLU A 170 14.66 7.02 10.41
CA GLU A 170 14.57 5.60 10.03
C GLU A 170 13.14 5.08 10.10
N VAL A 171 12.77 4.22 9.15
CA VAL A 171 11.46 3.55 9.13
C VAL A 171 11.62 2.08 8.74
N VAL A 172 10.70 1.25 9.24
CA VAL A 172 10.53 -0.13 8.77
C VAL A 172 9.46 -0.14 7.69
N GLY A 173 9.85 -0.44 6.46
CA GLY A 173 8.94 -0.44 5.32
C GLY A 173 9.61 -0.94 4.05
N ASP A 174 8.88 -0.90 2.95
CA ASP A 174 9.43 -1.18 1.63
C ASP A 174 10.01 0.10 1.03
N PRO A 175 11.33 0.18 0.79
CA PRO A 175 11.96 1.39 0.25
C PRO A 175 11.41 1.79 -1.12
N SER A 176 11.01 0.82 -1.95
CA SER A 176 10.48 1.10 -3.29
C SER A 176 9.08 1.73 -3.22
N LEU A 177 8.21 1.23 -2.33
CA LEU A 177 6.89 1.81 -2.10
C LEU A 177 6.98 3.21 -1.49
N LEU A 178 7.86 3.38 -0.50
CA LEU A 178 8.08 4.68 0.14
C LEU A 178 8.76 5.68 -0.80
N ARG A 179 9.59 5.23 -1.75
CA ARG A 179 10.16 6.08 -2.79
C ARG A 179 9.06 6.68 -3.64
N VAL A 180 8.14 5.86 -4.17
CA VAL A 180 7.02 6.37 -4.99
C VAL A 180 6.13 7.33 -4.21
N ALA A 181 5.84 7.03 -2.94
CA ALA A 181 5.08 7.95 -2.10
C ALA A 181 5.81 9.30 -1.93
N LEU A 182 7.13 9.27 -1.67
CA LEU A 182 7.93 10.49 -1.51
C LEU A 182 8.13 11.25 -2.82
N ASP A 183 8.34 10.58 -3.94
CA ASP A 183 8.44 11.19 -5.28
C ASP A 183 7.16 11.98 -5.58
N ASN A 184 6.01 11.39 -5.26
CA ASN A 184 4.72 12.08 -5.39
C ASN A 184 4.60 13.30 -4.46
N LEU A 185 4.90 13.14 -3.17
CA LEU A 185 4.73 14.22 -2.20
C LEU A 185 5.74 15.35 -2.38
N LEU A 186 7.02 15.03 -2.52
CA LEU A 186 8.11 15.99 -2.72
C LEU A 186 8.04 16.60 -4.12
N GLY A 187 7.69 15.82 -5.15
CA GLY A 187 7.45 16.32 -6.49
C GLY A 187 6.28 17.30 -6.53
N ASN A 188 5.20 17.03 -5.79
CA ASN A 188 4.10 17.99 -5.63
C ASN A 188 4.53 19.24 -4.88
N ALA A 189 5.23 19.11 -3.75
CA ALA A 189 5.76 20.26 -3.01
C ALA A 189 6.67 21.12 -3.90
N TRP A 190 7.51 20.49 -4.73
CA TRP A 190 8.35 21.16 -5.72
C TRP A 190 7.53 21.88 -6.79
N LYS A 191 6.54 21.24 -7.39
CA LYS A 191 5.69 21.86 -8.44
C LYS A 191 4.86 23.03 -7.90
N PHE A 192 4.22 22.87 -6.74
CA PHE A 192 3.27 23.87 -6.22
C PHE A 192 3.93 25.09 -5.59
N THR A 193 5.22 25.03 -5.27
CA THR A 193 5.99 26.19 -4.77
C THR A 193 6.48 27.13 -5.88
N ASN A 194 6.14 26.88 -7.15
CA ASN A 194 6.67 27.61 -8.32
C ASN A 194 6.27 29.10 -8.39
N LYS A 195 5.21 29.50 -7.69
CA LYS A 195 4.74 30.90 -7.65
C LYS A 195 5.11 31.63 -6.36
N GLN A 196 5.86 31.00 -5.45
CA GLN A 196 6.25 31.63 -4.20
C GLN A 196 7.58 32.39 -4.35
N SER A 197 7.64 33.56 -3.73
CA SER A 197 8.81 34.44 -3.74
C SER A 197 10.00 33.87 -2.96
N GLN A 198 9.73 33.03 -1.94
CA GLN A 198 10.71 32.33 -1.11
C GLN A 198 10.19 30.91 -0.81
N PRO A 199 10.31 29.99 -1.78
CA PRO A 199 9.76 28.65 -1.64
C PRO A 199 10.56 27.84 -0.62
N LYS A 200 9.86 27.21 0.34
CA LYS A 200 10.45 26.35 1.36
C LYS A 200 9.75 24.99 1.42
N ILE A 201 10.54 23.92 1.46
CA ILE A 201 10.06 22.54 1.58
C ILE A 201 10.73 21.90 2.81
N SER A 202 9.92 21.39 3.74
CA SER A 202 10.41 20.68 4.93
C SER A 202 9.91 19.25 4.95
N PHE A 203 10.80 18.29 5.18
CA PHE A 203 10.50 16.87 5.36
C PHE A 203 10.93 16.42 6.75
N GLY A 204 10.04 15.77 7.49
CA GLY A 204 10.31 15.28 8.84
C GLY A 204 9.10 14.57 9.45
N SER A 205 9.25 14.15 10.70
CA SER A 205 8.20 13.47 11.47
C SER A 205 7.58 14.41 12.50
N MET A 206 6.29 14.19 12.79
CA MET A 206 5.59 14.91 13.86
C MET A 206 4.83 13.89 14.71
N ALA A 207 5.11 13.87 16.01
CA ALA A 207 4.34 13.04 16.93
C ALA A 207 2.91 13.58 17.05
N ARG A 208 1.93 12.88 16.47
CA ARG A 208 0.52 13.15 16.76
C ARG A 208 0.23 12.60 18.16
N LYS A 209 -0.10 13.48 19.12
CA LYS A 209 -0.77 13.04 20.36
C LYS A 209 -2.06 12.32 19.94
N ALA A 210 -2.12 11.01 20.17
CA ALA A 210 -3.36 10.27 20.04
C ALA A 210 -4.36 10.85 21.05
N SER A 211 -5.34 11.63 20.59
CA SER A 211 -6.53 11.91 21.37
C SER A 211 -7.19 10.56 21.63
N LYS A 212 -7.16 10.11 22.89
CA LYS A 212 -7.99 9.00 23.37
C LYS A 212 -9.43 9.35 23.03
N LEU A 213 -9.97 8.74 21.96
CA LEU A 213 -11.41 8.59 21.80
C LEU A 213 -11.86 7.67 22.92
N SER A 214 -12.28 8.30 24.01
CA SER A 214 -13.00 7.63 25.09
C SER A 214 -14.41 7.40 24.54
N PHE A 215 -14.71 6.15 24.18
CA PHE A 215 -16.09 5.74 24.01
C PHE A 215 -16.67 5.61 25.43
N LEU A 216 -17.66 6.44 25.74
CA LEU A 216 -18.72 6.09 26.69
C LEU A 216 -19.76 5.28 25.93
#